data_AF-A0A3N5TZ07-F1
#
_entry.id   AF-A0A3N5TZ07-F1
#
_cell.length_a   1.000
_cell.length_b   1.000
_cell.length_c   1.000
_cell.angle_alpha   90.00
_cell.angle_beta   90.00
_cell.angle_gamma   90.00
#
_symmetry.space_group_name_H-M   'P 1'
#
loop_
_entity.id
_entity.type
_entity.pdbx_description
1 polymer ?
#
loop_
_entity_poly.entity_id
_entity_poly.type
_entity_poly.pdbx_seq_one_letter_code
_entity_poly.pdbx_strand_id
1 'polypeptide(L)'
;MPLLAHSFAGKPLATSVPQSFFDHYVSCALWSSTDDEGTPMDGGDLDLSTEAKDQMLDDCANFIAYCEDLELDWFPEGFEQSAHDFWLTRNGHGAGYWDRGLGDLGDKLTEAAKTFGSCDLYIGDDELIYCH
;
A
#
# COMPACT_ATOMS: atom_id res chain seq x y z
N MET A 1 -10.54 -3.37 22.77
CA MET A 1 -9.74 -2.13 22.80
C MET A 1 -10.19 -1.29 21.61
N PRO A 2 -10.50 0.00 21.76
CA PRO A 2 -10.93 0.78 20.61
C PRO A 2 -9.73 0.99 19.69
N LEU A 3 -9.84 0.53 18.44
CA LEU A 3 -8.95 0.93 17.35
C LEU A 3 -9.09 2.45 17.24
N LEU A 4 -8.05 3.17 17.66
CA LEU A 4 -7.92 4.59 17.35
C LEU A 4 -7.78 4.66 15.83
N ALA A 5 -8.88 4.98 15.16
CA ALA A 5 -8.84 5.49 13.80
C ALA A 5 -7.99 6.75 13.85
N HIS A 6 -6.71 6.64 13.48
CA HIS A 6 -5.87 7.80 13.30
C HIS A 6 -6.44 8.53 12.10
N SER A 7 -7.23 9.56 12.37
CA SER A 7 -7.64 10.52 11.35
C SER A 7 -6.37 11.24 10.94
N PHE A 8 -5.74 10.76 9.87
CA PHE A 8 -4.69 11.49 9.15
C PHE A 8 -5.38 12.63 8.42
N ALA A 9 -5.75 13.68 9.17
CA ALA A 9 -6.14 14.95 8.59
C ALA A 9 -4.94 15.45 7.79
N GLY A 10 -5.05 15.36 6.46
CA GLY A 10 -4.00 15.60 5.47
C GLY A 10 -2.93 16.59 5.93
N LYS A 11 -1.80 16.05 6.44
CA LYS A 11 -0.55 16.79 6.45
C LYS A 11 -0.34 17.21 4.99
N PRO A 12 -0.08 18.50 4.68
CA PRO A 12 0.29 18.87 3.33
C PRO A 12 1.44 17.97 2.89
N LEU A 13 1.32 17.36 1.70
CA LEU A 13 2.28 16.44 1.07
C LEU A 13 3.68 17.08 1.05
N ALA A 14 4.39 17.05 2.18
CA ALA A 14 5.74 17.57 2.30
C ALA A 14 6.74 16.56 1.75
N THR A 15 6.35 15.28 1.70
CA THR A 15 7.11 14.20 1.09
C THR A 15 6.44 13.80 -0.22
N SER A 16 7.08 14.10 -1.34
CA SER A 16 6.65 13.59 -2.65
C SER A 16 6.84 12.07 -2.67
N VAL A 17 5.78 11.30 -2.94
CA VAL A 17 5.89 9.85 -3.14
C VAL A 17 6.83 9.60 -4.32
N PRO A 18 7.92 8.82 -4.16
CA PRO A 18 8.75 8.45 -5.29
C PRO A 18 7.92 7.68 -6.33
N GLN A 19 7.97 8.09 -7.60
CA GLN A 19 7.18 7.45 -8.65
C GLN A 19 7.37 5.93 -8.69
N SER A 20 8.62 5.46 -8.57
CA SER A 20 8.92 4.03 -8.54
C SER A 20 8.27 3.30 -7.36
N PHE A 21 8.16 3.93 -6.19
CA PHE A 21 7.44 3.32 -5.06
C PHE A 21 5.95 3.16 -5.38
N PHE A 22 5.32 4.21 -5.91
CA PHE A 22 3.91 4.16 -6.29
C PHE A 22 3.64 3.13 -7.40
N ASP A 23 4.48 3.09 -8.43
CA ASP A 23 4.35 2.13 -9.53
C ASP A 23 4.42 0.68 -9.03
N HIS A 24 5.36 0.37 -8.13
CA HIS A 24 5.47 -0.97 -7.55
C HIS A 24 4.35 -1.29 -6.56
N TYR A 25 3.84 -0.30 -5.83
CA TYR A 25 2.68 -0.47 -4.96
C TYR A 25 1.45 -0.86 -5.77
N VAL A 26 1.18 -0.14 -6.87
CA VAL A 26 0.09 -0.45 -7.82
C VAL A 26 0.31 -1.82 -8.48
N SER A 27 1.53 -2.10 -8.94
CA SER A 27 1.84 -3.38 -9.58
C SER A 27 1.58 -4.56 -8.64
N CYS A 28 1.97 -4.47 -7.36
CA CYS A 28 1.72 -5.51 -6.38
C CYS A 28 0.23 -5.63 -6.06
N ALA A 29 -0.47 -4.51 -5.95
CA ALA A 29 -1.90 -4.48 -5.71
C ALA A 29 -2.69 -5.22 -6.79
N LEU A 30 -2.39 -4.92 -8.06
CA LEU A 30 -3.03 -5.58 -9.20
C LEU A 30 -2.67 -7.07 -9.30
N TRP A 31 -1.40 -7.42 -9.07
CA TRP A 31 -0.94 -8.81 -9.12
C TRP A 31 -1.54 -9.70 -8.02
N SER A 32 -1.76 -9.14 -6.83
CA SER A 32 -2.25 -9.90 -5.67
C SER A 32 -3.76 -9.83 -5.46
N SER A 33 -4.46 -8.95 -6.18
CA SER A 33 -5.93 -8.87 -6.20
C SER A 33 -6.49 -9.63 -7.38
N THR A 34 -7.71 -10.15 -7.27
CA THR A 34 -8.36 -10.94 -8.32
C THR A 34 -9.75 -10.44 -8.65
N ASP A 35 -10.17 -10.58 -9.90
CA ASP A 35 -11.55 -10.40 -10.33
C ASP A 35 -12.50 -11.50 -9.78
N ASP A 36 -13.77 -11.43 -10.18
CA ASP A 36 -14.82 -12.39 -9.78
C ASP A 36 -14.55 -13.83 -10.28
N GLU A 37 -13.69 -14.00 -11.28
CA GLU A 37 -13.27 -15.31 -11.80
C GLU A 37 -12.00 -15.83 -11.10
N GLY A 38 -11.40 -15.05 -10.20
CA GLY A 38 -10.15 -15.37 -9.52
C GLY A 38 -8.90 -15.08 -10.37
N THR A 39 -9.03 -14.31 -11.45
CA THR A 39 -7.91 -13.90 -12.30
C THR A 39 -7.23 -12.67 -11.71
N PRO A 40 -5.89 -12.65 -11.58
CA PRO A 40 -5.17 -11.46 -11.17
C PRO A 40 -5.49 -10.23 -12.02
N MET A 41 -5.57 -9.05 -11.40
CA MET A 41 -5.91 -7.79 -12.08
C MET A 41 -4.70 -7.12 -12.78
N ASP A 42 -3.59 -7.82 -12.96
CA ASP A 42 -2.36 -7.32 -13.59
C ASP A 42 -2.29 -7.52 -15.12
N GLY A 43 -3.41 -7.89 -15.74
CA GLY A 43 -3.49 -8.12 -17.20
C GLY A 43 -3.26 -6.86 -18.06
N GLY A 44 -3.42 -5.67 -17.49
CA GLY A 44 -3.16 -4.39 -18.17
C GLY A 44 -4.29 -3.90 -19.09
N ASP A 45 -5.43 -4.58 -19.13
CA ASP A 45 -6.59 -4.22 -19.95
C ASP A 45 -7.48 -3.14 -19.31
N LEU A 46 -7.33 -2.91 -18.00
CA LEU A 46 -8.14 -1.97 -17.21
C LEU A 46 -7.26 -0.92 -16.54
N ASP A 47 -7.75 0.31 -16.49
CA ASP A 47 -7.13 1.42 -15.78
C ASP A 47 -7.68 1.54 -14.36
N LEU A 48 -6.84 1.96 -13.41
CA LEU A 48 -7.33 2.47 -12.12
C LEU A 48 -8.19 3.73 -12.35
N SER A 49 -9.31 3.84 -11.64
CA SER A 49 -10.10 5.06 -11.56
C SER A 49 -9.28 6.21 -10.98
N THR A 50 -9.72 7.45 -11.21
CA THR A 50 -9.01 8.63 -10.65
C THR A 50 -9.08 8.58 -9.12
N GLU A 51 -10.22 8.19 -8.58
CA GLU A 51 -10.47 8.03 -7.15
C GLU A 51 -9.54 6.98 -6.53
N ALA A 52 -9.34 5.83 -7.19
CA ALA A 52 -8.42 4.80 -6.72
C ALA A 52 -6.97 5.28 -6.76
N LYS A 53 -6.55 5.94 -7.85
CA LYS A 53 -5.19 6.50 -7.98
C LYS A 53 -4.91 7.51 -6.87
N ASP A 54 -5.83 8.44 -6.63
CA ASP A 54 -5.69 9.46 -5.59
C ASP A 54 -5.64 8.84 -4.19
N GLN A 55 -6.53 7.89 -3.87
CA GLN A 55 -6.52 7.19 -2.58
C GLN A 55 -5.23 6.40 -2.36
N MET A 56 -4.76 5.65 -3.36
CA MET A 56 -3.52 4.87 -3.26
C MET A 56 -2.29 5.78 -3.10
N LEU A 57 -2.29 6.93 -3.76
CA LEU A 57 -1.22 7.92 -3.65
C LEU A 57 -1.19 8.54 -2.24
N ASP A 58 -2.36 8.89 -1.71
CA ASP A 58 -2.50 9.40 -0.34
C ASP A 58 -2.06 8.35 0.69
N ASP A 59 -2.43 7.09 0.51
CA ASP A 59 -1.99 6.00 1.40
C ASP A 59 -0.46 5.83 1.38
N CYS A 60 0.16 5.84 0.21
CA CYS A 60 1.62 5.78 0.08
C CYS A 60 2.30 6.97 0.75
N ALA A 61 1.80 8.18 0.51
CA ALA A 61 2.35 9.40 1.10
C ALA A 61 2.25 9.40 2.63
N ASN A 62 1.08 9.03 3.15
CA ASN A 62 0.85 8.95 4.59
C ASN A 62 1.69 7.84 5.23
N PHE A 63 1.88 6.69 4.59
CA PHE A 63 2.75 5.62 5.09
C PHE A 63 4.21 6.05 5.18
N ILE A 64 4.73 6.68 4.12
CA ILE A 64 6.10 7.21 4.10
C ILE A 64 6.27 8.25 5.22
N ALA A 65 5.38 9.24 5.31
CA ALA A 65 5.44 10.27 6.33
C ALA A 65 5.33 9.70 7.76
N TYR A 66 4.51 8.66 7.95
CA TYR A 66 4.38 7.99 9.24
C TYR A 66 5.65 7.24 9.63
N CYS A 67 6.30 6.56 8.67
CA CYS A 67 7.58 5.93 8.93
C CYS A 67 8.69 6.95 9.21
N GLU A 68 8.70 8.08 8.50
CA GLU A 68 9.62 9.20 8.76
C GLU A 68 9.43 9.79 10.16
N ASP A 69 8.16 10.02 10.58
CA ASP A 69 7.82 10.49 11.94
C ASP A 69 8.28 9.48 13.03
N LEU A 70 8.34 8.19 12.71
CA LEU A 70 8.82 7.11 13.59
C LEU A 70 10.33 6.85 13.49
N GLU A 71 11.05 7.60 12.65
CA GLU A 71 12.48 7.42 12.37
C GLU A 71 12.81 5.99 11.87
N LEU A 72 11.91 5.38 11.09
CA LEU A 72 12.12 4.07 10.47
C LEU A 72 12.77 4.22 9.10
N ASP A 73 13.75 3.35 8.81
CA ASP A 73 14.19 3.12 7.43
C ASP A 73 13.07 2.35 6.70
N TRP A 74 12.25 3.07 5.96
CA TRP A 74 11.06 2.54 5.29
C TRP A 74 11.34 1.92 3.92
N PHE A 75 12.60 1.95 3.47
CA PHE A 75 13.01 1.36 2.20
C PHE A 75 14.32 0.57 2.29
N PRO A 76 14.48 -0.33 3.29
CA PRO A 76 15.76 -0.96 3.59
C PRO A 76 16.30 -1.83 2.43
N GLU A 77 15.39 -2.36 1.61
CA GLU A 77 15.68 -3.19 0.43
C GLU A 77 15.37 -2.44 -0.90
N GLY A 78 15.06 -1.14 -0.83
CA GLY A 78 14.69 -0.30 -1.97
C GLY A 78 13.17 -0.11 -2.15
N PHE A 79 12.79 0.75 -3.10
CA PHE A 79 11.40 1.18 -3.29
C PHE A 79 10.47 0.06 -3.74
N GLU A 80 10.92 -0.82 -4.64
CA GLU A 80 10.11 -1.94 -5.15
C GLU A 80 9.67 -2.87 -4.02
N GLN A 81 10.63 -3.41 -3.28
CA GLN A 81 10.36 -4.39 -2.22
C GLN A 81 9.50 -3.78 -1.11
N SER A 82 9.75 -2.52 -0.76
CA SER A 82 9.04 -1.85 0.32
C SER A 82 7.62 -1.45 -0.08
N ALA A 83 7.39 -1.08 -1.34
CA ALA A 83 6.06 -0.84 -1.86
C ALA A 83 5.22 -2.13 -1.87
N HIS A 84 5.81 -3.24 -2.30
CA HIS A 84 5.17 -4.56 -2.25
C HIS A 84 4.84 -4.95 -0.81
N ASP A 85 5.80 -4.81 0.10
CA ASP A 85 5.62 -5.19 1.49
C ASP A 85 4.59 -4.31 2.19
N PHE A 86 4.46 -3.03 1.84
CA PHE A 86 3.39 -2.19 2.35
C PHE A 86 2.02 -2.74 1.96
N TRP A 87 1.78 -3.00 0.66
CA TRP A 87 0.51 -3.57 0.18
C TRP A 87 0.21 -4.94 0.83
N LEU A 88 1.16 -5.87 0.75
CA LEU A 88 0.96 -7.24 1.23
C LEU A 88 0.72 -7.29 2.74
N THR A 89 1.43 -6.44 3.50
CA THR A 89 1.27 -6.35 4.96
C THR A 89 -0.07 -5.76 5.34
N ARG A 90 -0.47 -4.63 4.74
CA ARG A 90 -1.71 -3.95 5.12
C ARG A 90 -2.95 -4.79 4.81
N ASN A 91 -2.87 -5.62 3.77
CA ASN A 91 -3.95 -6.51 3.31
C ASN A 91 -3.84 -7.95 3.83
N GLY A 92 -2.78 -8.31 4.56
CA GLY A 92 -2.68 -9.61 5.21
C GLY A 92 -2.49 -10.80 4.26
N HIS A 93 -1.78 -10.63 3.14
CA HIS A 93 -1.51 -11.69 2.15
C HIS A 93 -0.58 -12.81 2.63
N GLY A 94 -0.15 -12.80 3.90
CA GLY A 94 0.73 -13.81 4.48
C GLY A 94 2.22 -13.64 4.15
N ALA A 95 2.59 -12.55 3.49
CA ALA A 95 3.95 -12.10 3.24
C ALA A 95 4.06 -10.59 3.47
N GLY A 96 5.27 -10.07 3.71
CA GLY A 96 5.48 -8.65 3.95
C GLY A 96 6.74 -8.37 4.78
N TYR A 97 6.82 -7.19 5.39
CA TYR A 97 8.04 -6.70 6.05
C TYR A 97 8.67 -7.68 7.07
N TRP A 98 7.85 -8.41 7.83
CA TRP A 98 8.31 -9.34 8.86
C TRP A 98 9.04 -10.58 8.30
N ASP A 99 8.85 -10.91 7.01
CA ASP A 99 9.47 -12.09 6.39
C ASP A 99 10.81 -11.82 5.70
N ARG A 100 11.24 -10.55 5.66
CA ARG A 100 12.44 -10.09 4.94
C ARG A 100 13.76 -10.29 5.67
N GLY A 101 13.73 -10.74 6.92
CA GLY A 101 14.94 -10.88 7.74
C GLY A 101 15.50 -9.56 8.27
N LEU A 102 14.67 -8.51 8.34
CA LEU A 102 15.03 -7.17 8.80
C LEU A 102 15.10 -7.02 10.33
N GLY A 103 14.81 -8.09 11.09
CA GLY A 103 14.74 -8.07 12.55
C GLY A 103 13.72 -7.04 13.07
N ASP A 104 14.09 -6.31 14.12
CA ASP A 104 13.24 -5.30 14.77
C ASP A 104 12.69 -4.25 13.79
N LEU A 105 13.42 -3.93 12.70
CA LEU A 105 12.94 -3.00 11.69
C LEU A 105 11.74 -3.57 10.93
N GLY A 106 11.81 -4.84 10.52
CA GLY A 106 10.72 -5.52 9.83
C GLY A 106 9.45 -5.60 10.68
N ASP A 107 9.61 -5.88 11.98
CA ASP A 107 8.49 -5.88 12.93
C ASP A 107 7.85 -4.49 13.07
N LYS A 108 8.67 -3.43 13.18
CA LYS A 108 8.16 -2.05 13.29
C LYS A 108 7.46 -1.58 12.02
N LEU A 109 8.01 -1.87 10.84
CA LEU A 109 7.37 -1.56 9.57
C LEU A 109 6.06 -2.34 9.40
N THR A 110 6.04 -3.59 9.87
CA THR A 110 4.83 -4.41 9.88
C THR A 110 3.73 -3.76 10.71
N GLU A 111 4.05 -3.36 11.94
CA GLU A 111 3.07 -2.71 12.82
C GLU A 111 2.64 -1.34 12.27
N ALA A 112 3.55 -0.57 11.66
CA ALA A 112 3.22 0.70 11.02
C ALA A 112 2.25 0.49 9.85
N ALA A 113 2.55 -0.44 8.93
CA ALA A 113 1.69 -0.74 7.78
C ALA A 113 0.28 -1.18 8.19
N LYS A 114 0.14 -1.99 9.26
CA LYS A 114 -1.18 -2.42 9.77
C LYS A 114 -2.06 -1.27 10.28
N THR A 115 -1.48 -0.12 10.63
CA THR A 115 -2.28 1.05 11.08
C THR A 115 -3.11 1.68 9.95
N PHE A 116 -2.76 1.40 8.68
CA PHE A 116 -3.44 1.90 7.49
C PHE A 116 -4.68 1.08 7.11
N GLY A 117 -4.91 -0.06 7.79
CA GLY A 117 -6.00 -0.97 7.45
C GLY A 117 -5.84 -1.64 6.09
N SER A 118 -6.75 -2.55 5.78
CA SER A 118 -6.84 -3.19 4.48
C SER A 118 -7.63 -2.34 3.48
N CYS A 119 -7.36 -2.55 2.21
CA CYS A 119 -8.17 -2.06 1.09
C CYS A 119 -8.22 -3.12 -0.01
N ASP A 120 -9.37 -3.28 -0.64
CA ASP A 120 -9.62 -4.27 -1.67
C ASP A 120 -9.80 -3.58 -3.04
N LEU A 121 -9.27 -4.21 -4.09
CA LEU A 121 -9.52 -3.77 -5.46
C LEU A 121 -10.75 -4.48 -6.05
N TYR A 122 -11.55 -3.73 -6.81
CA TYR A 122 -12.69 -4.28 -7.54
C TYR A 122 -12.89 -3.56 -8.88
N ILE A 123 -13.51 -4.24 -9.84
CA ILE A 123 -13.81 -3.68 -11.16
C ILE A 123 -15.22 -3.07 -11.11
N GLY A 124 -15.34 -1.79 -11.47
CA GLY A 124 -16.61 -1.07 -11.55
C GLY A 124 -17.37 -1.33 -12.85
N ASP A 125 -18.63 -0.89 -12.88
CA ASP A 125 -19.52 -1.01 -14.06
C ASP A 125 -19.01 -0.20 -15.27
N ASP A 126 -18.08 0.73 -15.07
CA ASP A 126 -17.45 1.57 -16.09
C ASP A 126 -16.10 1.05 -16.60
N GLU A 127 -15.78 -0.21 -16.28
CA GLU A 127 -14.53 -0.90 -16.67
C GLU A 127 -13.27 -0.22 -16.09
N LEU A 128 -13.40 0.43 -14.93
CA LEU A 128 -12.28 0.94 -14.14
C LEU A 128 -12.07 0.15 -12.85
N ILE A 129 -10.83 0.11 -12.37
CA ILE A 129 -10.48 -0.51 -11.10
C ILE A 129 -10.59 0.51 -9.97
N TYR A 130 -11.34 0.16 -8.93
CA TYR A 130 -11.55 0.95 -7.72
C TYR A 130 -10.84 0.32 -6.52
N CYS A 131 -10.65 1.11 -5.46
CA CYS A 131 -10.06 0.71 -4.18
C CYS A 131 -11.00 1.12 -3.03
N HIS A 132 -11.34 0.20 -2.13
CA HIS A 132 -12.24 0.43 -0.98
C HIS A 132 -11.71 -0.18 0.31
#